data_AF-A0A3D3KQN7-F1
#
_entry.id   AF-A0A3D3KQN7-F1
#
_cell.length_a   1.000
_cell.length_b   1.000
_cell.length_c   1.000
_cell.angle_alpha   90.00
_cell.angle_beta   90.00
_cell.angle_gamma   90.00
#
_symmetry.space_group_name_H-M   'P 1'
#
loop_
_entity.id
_entity.type
_entity.pdbx_description
1 polymer ?
#
loop_
_entity_poly.entity_id
_entity_poly.type
_entity_poly.pdbx_seq_one_letter_code
_entity_poly.pdbx_strand_id
1 'polypeptide(L)'
;MSDRKENWQDMSYAFWAAFDVKRVLLGFAGVLASVLWACGILWPFSVLGFIEVGPATVFASFLKPPIEGACNLFSIFAVAVTSGNWKVYLPLALIVFGLLAIWSIVGGAITRIASLEYARGTKVGLMDSVKYSIKKFWSYFWGPMAPLIGVLFFVLLNALGGLIGQIKFLEVFVALGFPIVLIFSFLILFVGIIGSVGSGLMFPTISADGSDAFDAMSRAYSYVLSKPVGFIIYLASAAAYGAVCLYVVATTVDLLVSTSFVTVGMGMGEKFQSVAAAICGLAHPTGLAVNYGFITQAKLAFGTLGSVTLVFAAIVLIFYLFLIKIAVWAVAASFVGSAQSVLYLLMRKDVDGTEVADVYTEETETEFMVPSPAGESATESTSPGEEQEEPAAES
;
A
#
# COMPACT_ATOMS: atom_id res chain seq x y z
N MET A 1 -15.35 23.60 8.60
CA MET A 1 -13.94 23.25 8.34
C MET A 1 -13.22 23.33 9.67
N SER A 2 -12.62 22.25 10.17
CA SER A 2 -11.66 22.39 11.28
C SER A 2 -10.53 23.29 10.80
N ASP A 3 -10.06 24.23 11.61
CA ASP A 3 -8.85 25.01 11.32
C ASP A 3 -7.70 24.06 11.03
N ARG A 4 -7.35 23.89 9.75
CA ARG A 4 -6.14 23.15 9.36
C ARG A 4 -4.97 23.99 9.79
N LYS A 5 -4.03 23.38 10.53
CA LYS A 5 -2.83 24.09 10.96
C LYS A 5 -1.76 24.08 9.87
N GLU A 6 -1.93 23.21 8.87
CA GLU A 6 -1.07 23.07 7.69
C GLU A 6 0.40 22.90 8.07
N ASN A 7 0.62 22.11 9.12
CA ASN A 7 1.92 21.79 9.69
C ASN A 7 1.91 20.34 10.20
N TRP A 8 3.00 19.91 10.83
CA TRP A 8 3.16 18.53 11.33
C TRP A 8 2.04 18.07 12.29
N GLN A 9 1.31 18.99 12.92
CA GLN A 9 0.20 18.67 13.84
C GLN A 9 -1.03 18.15 13.10
N ASP A 10 -1.17 18.45 11.81
CA ASP A 10 -2.24 17.90 10.98
C ASP A 10 -2.11 16.39 10.78
N MET A 11 -0.97 15.78 11.16
CA MET A 11 -0.86 14.33 11.25
C MET A 11 -1.81 13.71 12.28
N SER A 12 -2.31 14.51 13.24
CA SER A 12 -3.39 14.09 14.14
C SER A 12 -4.71 13.79 13.39
N TYR A 13 -4.95 14.41 12.23
CA TYR A 13 -6.07 14.03 11.37
C TYR A 13 -5.92 12.58 10.88
N ALA A 14 -4.72 12.16 10.47
CA ALA A 14 -4.48 10.79 10.01
C ALA A 14 -4.78 9.75 11.10
N PHE A 15 -4.53 10.08 12.38
CA PHE A 15 -4.92 9.23 13.52
C PHE A 15 -6.43 9.00 13.60
N TRP A 16 -7.24 10.06 13.52
CA TRP A 16 -8.69 9.94 13.57
C TRP A 16 -9.25 9.31 12.30
N ALA A 17 -8.68 9.67 11.16
CA ALA A 17 -9.13 9.16 9.86
C ALA A 17 -8.79 7.69 9.65
N ALA A 18 -7.85 7.12 10.44
CA ALA A 18 -7.60 5.68 10.48
C ALA A 18 -8.84 4.86 10.85
N PHE A 19 -9.73 5.43 11.67
CA PHE A 19 -10.96 4.80 12.13
C PHE A 19 -12.17 5.04 11.21
N ASP A 20 -11.98 5.69 10.05
CA ASP A 20 -13.05 5.84 9.07
C ASP A 20 -13.50 4.46 8.55
N VAL A 21 -14.81 4.20 8.68
CA VAL A 21 -15.39 2.89 8.37
C VAL A 21 -15.11 2.46 6.93
N LYS A 22 -15.15 3.38 5.96
CA LYS A 22 -14.93 3.03 4.54
C LYS A 22 -13.49 2.61 4.31
N ARG A 23 -12.54 3.36 4.87
CA ARG A 23 -11.10 3.07 4.73
C ARG A 23 -10.70 1.80 5.47
N VAL A 24 -11.27 1.55 6.65
CA VAL A 24 -11.07 0.28 7.38
C VAL A 24 -11.65 -0.90 6.61
N LEU A 25 -12.83 -0.79 6.01
CA LEU A 25 -13.41 -1.85 5.18
C LEU A 25 -12.55 -2.15 3.95
N LEU A 26 -12.04 -1.11 3.27
CA LEU A 26 -11.11 -1.27 2.15
C LEU A 26 -9.80 -1.94 2.61
N GLY A 27 -9.23 -1.47 3.72
CA GLY A 27 -8.05 -2.06 4.34
C GLY A 27 -8.26 -3.54 4.70
N PHE A 28 -9.42 -3.88 5.24
CA PHE A 28 -9.78 -5.26 5.58
C PHE A 28 -9.85 -6.15 4.34
N ALA A 29 -10.52 -5.67 3.28
CA ALA A 29 -10.58 -6.38 2.01
C ALA A 29 -9.18 -6.56 1.38
N GLY A 30 -8.33 -5.53 1.43
CA GLY A 30 -6.97 -5.59 0.90
C GLY A 30 -6.05 -6.54 1.68
N VAL A 31 -6.09 -6.51 3.02
CA VAL A 31 -5.31 -7.43 3.85
C VAL A 31 -5.81 -8.87 3.67
N LEU A 32 -7.12 -9.10 3.65
CA LEU A 32 -7.67 -10.43 3.42
C LEU A 32 -7.29 -10.97 2.04
N ALA A 33 -7.42 -10.15 0.99
CA ALA A 33 -6.98 -10.51 -0.36
C ALA A 33 -5.46 -10.79 -0.40
N SER A 34 -4.66 -10.01 0.32
CA SER A 34 -3.21 -10.21 0.44
C SER A 34 -2.87 -11.57 1.06
N VAL A 35 -3.55 -11.95 2.13
CA VAL A 35 -3.35 -13.25 2.77
C VAL A 35 -3.80 -14.39 1.87
N LEU A 36 -4.98 -14.28 1.25
CA LEU A 36 -5.47 -15.29 0.32
C LEU A 36 -4.53 -15.47 -0.88
N TRP A 37 -4.02 -14.38 -1.44
CA TRP A 37 -3.05 -14.40 -2.52
C TRP A 37 -1.75 -15.07 -2.10
N ALA A 38 -1.16 -14.61 -1.00
CA ALA A 38 0.09 -15.19 -0.49
C ALA A 38 -0.07 -16.69 -0.18
N CYS A 39 -1.16 -17.09 0.48
CA CYS A 39 -1.44 -18.50 0.75
C CYS A 39 -1.67 -19.31 -0.54
N GLY A 40 -2.39 -18.74 -1.51
CA GLY A 40 -2.68 -19.35 -2.80
C GLY A 40 -1.41 -19.60 -3.63
N ILE A 41 -0.42 -18.72 -3.54
CA ILE A 41 0.89 -18.93 -4.16
C ILE A 41 1.76 -19.88 -3.34
N LEU A 42 1.85 -19.71 -2.01
CA LEU A 42 2.72 -20.56 -1.19
C LEU A 42 2.29 -22.03 -1.18
N TRP A 43 0.99 -22.32 -1.27
CA TRP A 43 0.48 -23.69 -1.20
C TRP A 43 1.03 -24.62 -2.31
N PRO A 44 0.87 -24.34 -3.62
CA PRO A 44 1.39 -25.20 -4.68
C PRO A 44 2.91 -25.29 -4.66
N PHE A 45 3.63 -24.18 -4.41
CA PHE A 45 5.09 -24.19 -4.38
C PHE A 45 5.65 -24.97 -3.18
N SER A 46 4.96 -24.96 -2.03
CA SER A 46 5.33 -25.76 -0.87
C SER A 46 5.04 -27.25 -1.10
N VAL A 47 3.88 -27.59 -1.68
CA VAL A 47 3.51 -28.99 -1.99
C VAL A 47 4.47 -29.62 -3.01
N LEU A 48 4.90 -28.83 -4.01
CA LEU A 48 5.87 -29.28 -5.01
C LEU A 48 7.32 -29.33 -4.48
N GLY A 49 7.57 -28.91 -3.23
CA GLY A 49 8.91 -28.91 -2.64
C GLY A 49 9.85 -27.85 -3.21
N PHE A 50 9.32 -26.79 -3.83
CA PHE A 50 10.13 -25.65 -4.30
C PHE A 50 10.59 -24.77 -3.15
N ILE A 51 9.77 -24.66 -2.10
CA ILE A 51 10.01 -23.83 -0.92
C ILE A 51 9.64 -24.60 0.36
N GLU A 52 10.39 -24.36 1.43
CA GLU A 52 10.07 -24.91 2.76
C GLU A 52 8.97 -24.11 3.48
N VAL A 53 8.80 -22.85 3.08
CA VAL A 53 7.82 -21.92 3.66
C VAL A 53 6.43 -22.22 3.09
N GLY A 54 5.55 -22.74 3.94
CA GLY A 54 4.16 -23.02 3.58
C GLY A 54 3.19 -21.86 3.94
N PRO A 55 1.94 -21.91 3.44
CA PRO A 55 0.91 -20.88 3.69
C PRO A 55 0.61 -20.68 5.18
N ALA A 56 0.81 -21.73 5.98
CA ALA A 56 0.55 -21.73 7.40
C ALA A 56 1.48 -20.77 8.18
N THR A 57 2.69 -20.49 7.66
CA THR A 57 3.63 -19.51 8.26
C THR A 57 3.14 -18.07 8.13
N VAL A 58 2.53 -17.74 6.99
CA VAL A 58 1.87 -16.44 6.76
C VAL A 58 0.69 -16.32 7.70
N PHE A 59 -0.18 -17.33 7.73
CA PHE A 59 -1.33 -17.36 8.63
C PHE A 59 -0.93 -17.16 10.11
N ALA A 60 0.10 -17.85 10.58
CA ALA A 60 0.63 -17.71 11.94
C ALA A 60 1.08 -16.28 12.27
N SER A 61 1.65 -15.58 11.29
CA SER A 61 2.17 -14.22 11.47
C SER A 61 1.06 -13.22 11.77
N PHE A 62 -0.17 -13.47 11.28
CA PHE A 62 -1.35 -12.63 11.59
C PHE A 62 -1.96 -12.92 12.97
N LEU A 63 -1.69 -14.09 13.56
CA LEU A 63 -2.17 -14.41 14.92
C LEU A 63 -1.32 -13.73 16.01
N LYS A 64 -0.08 -13.38 15.69
CA LYS A 64 0.85 -12.66 16.59
C LYS A 64 0.44 -11.18 16.76
N PRO A 65 0.97 -10.49 17.77
CA PRO A 65 0.88 -9.03 17.85
C PRO A 65 1.34 -8.39 16.52
N PRO A 66 0.72 -7.28 16.07
CA PRO A 66 0.93 -6.76 14.71
C PRO A 66 2.39 -6.39 14.42
N ILE A 67 3.12 -5.87 15.41
CA ILE A 67 4.54 -5.51 15.25
C ILE A 67 5.39 -6.78 15.05
N GLU A 68 5.19 -7.80 15.88
CA GLU A 68 5.91 -9.08 15.76
C GLU A 68 5.56 -9.81 14.46
N GLY A 69 4.28 -9.78 14.07
CA GLY A 69 3.80 -10.29 12.80
C GLY A 69 4.47 -9.58 11.62
N ALA A 70 4.57 -8.24 11.67
CA ALA A 70 5.26 -7.44 10.65
C ALA A 70 6.74 -7.84 10.55
N CYS A 71 7.44 -7.92 11.68
CA CYS A 71 8.84 -8.31 11.74
C CYS A 71 9.06 -9.72 11.17
N ASN A 72 8.15 -10.66 11.46
CA ASN A 72 8.23 -12.02 10.94
C ASN A 72 8.00 -12.08 9.42
N LEU A 73 7.00 -11.37 8.90
CA LEU A 73 6.77 -11.29 7.46
C LEU A 73 7.95 -10.62 6.74
N PHE A 74 8.52 -9.57 7.34
CA PHE A 74 9.70 -8.89 6.81
C PHE A 74 10.94 -9.79 6.82
N SER A 75 11.17 -10.56 7.88
CA SER A 75 12.30 -11.48 7.94
C SER A 75 12.18 -12.61 6.91
N ILE A 76 10.98 -13.16 6.72
CA ILE A 76 10.70 -14.15 5.67
C ILE A 76 10.99 -13.55 4.29
N PHE A 77 10.52 -12.32 4.02
CA PHE A 77 10.79 -11.61 2.77
C PHE A 77 12.28 -11.36 2.56
N ALA A 78 12.99 -10.86 3.58
CA ALA A 78 14.42 -10.57 3.51
C ALA A 78 15.24 -11.83 3.21
N VAL A 79 14.96 -12.94 3.93
CA VAL A 79 15.62 -14.23 3.68
C VAL A 79 15.34 -14.74 2.28
N ALA A 80 14.10 -14.60 1.78
CA ALA A 80 13.74 -15.00 0.43
C ALA A 80 14.52 -14.21 -0.63
N VAL A 81 14.62 -12.89 -0.48
CA VAL A 81 15.37 -11.99 -1.37
C VAL A 81 16.86 -12.31 -1.36
N THR A 82 17.45 -12.61 -0.21
CA THR A 82 18.90 -12.89 -0.09
C THR A 82 19.26 -14.36 -0.28
N SER A 83 18.29 -15.23 -0.57
CA SER A 83 18.49 -16.69 -0.58
C SER A 83 19.46 -17.19 -1.66
N GLY A 84 19.68 -16.43 -2.75
CA GLY A 84 20.48 -16.87 -3.89
C GLY A 84 19.83 -18.00 -4.70
N ASN A 85 18.66 -18.49 -4.28
CA ASN A 85 18.01 -19.66 -4.85
C ASN A 85 16.93 -19.25 -5.85
N TRP A 86 17.15 -19.55 -7.14
CA TRP A 86 16.22 -19.22 -8.20
C TRP A 86 14.80 -19.78 -7.98
N LYS A 87 14.68 -20.93 -7.30
CA LYS A 87 13.39 -21.57 -6.99
C LYS A 87 12.52 -20.70 -6.07
N VAL A 88 13.13 -19.85 -5.24
CA VAL A 88 12.44 -18.94 -4.31
C VAL A 88 12.01 -17.65 -5.02
N TYR A 89 12.76 -17.20 -6.03
CA TYR A 89 12.48 -15.93 -6.70
C TYR A 89 11.19 -15.94 -7.52
N LEU A 90 10.80 -17.06 -8.12
CA LEU A 90 9.55 -17.16 -8.86
C LEU A 90 8.31 -16.97 -7.95
N PRO A 91 8.10 -17.73 -6.86
CA PRO A 91 6.97 -17.50 -5.96
C PRO A 91 7.05 -16.13 -5.28
N LEU A 92 8.26 -15.64 -4.94
CA LEU A 92 8.45 -14.31 -4.38
C LEU A 92 7.95 -13.23 -5.35
N ALA A 93 8.33 -13.30 -6.63
CA ALA A 93 7.88 -12.36 -7.65
C ALA A 93 6.35 -12.39 -7.79
N LEU A 94 5.74 -13.57 -7.88
CA LEU A 94 4.28 -13.71 -7.96
C LEU A 94 3.56 -13.11 -6.74
N ILE A 95 4.12 -13.28 -5.54
CA ILE A 95 3.59 -12.66 -4.33
C ILE A 95 3.72 -11.14 -4.41
N VAL A 96 4.92 -10.60 -4.68
CA VAL A 96 5.17 -9.16 -4.73
C VAL A 96 4.30 -8.47 -5.80
N PHE A 97 4.24 -9.00 -7.02
CA PHE A 97 3.42 -8.43 -8.08
C PHE A 97 1.93 -8.51 -7.79
N GLY A 98 1.44 -9.61 -7.23
CA GLY A 98 0.03 -9.72 -6.88
C GLY A 98 -0.35 -8.85 -5.68
N LEU A 99 0.51 -8.73 -4.67
CA LEU A 99 0.32 -7.77 -3.58
C LEU A 99 0.29 -6.35 -4.12
N LEU A 100 1.23 -5.97 -4.99
CA LEU A 100 1.22 -4.67 -5.63
C LEU A 100 -0.07 -4.43 -6.40
N ALA A 101 -0.57 -5.40 -7.18
CA ALA A 101 -1.84 -5.29 -7.90
C ALA A 101 -3.04 -5.09 -6.96
N ILE A 102 -3.11 -5.86 -5.87
CA ILE A 102 -4.17 -5.70 -4.85
C ILE A 102 -4.11 -4.29 -4.25
N TRP A 103 -2.93 -3.85 -3.84
CA TRP A 103 -2.75 -2.56 -3.20
C TRP A 103 -2.88 -1.39 -4.18
N SER A 104 -2.60 -1.54 -5.47
CA SER A 104 -2.91 -0.52 -6.49
C SER A 104 -4.38 -0.15 -6.54
N ILE A 105 -5.28 -1.10 -6.26
CA ILE A 105 -6.72 -0.83 -6.17
C ILE A 105 -7.08 -0.34 -4.77
N VAL A 106 -6.71 -1.10 -3.73
CA VAL A 106 -7.13 -0.82 -2.35
C VAL A 106 -6.45 0.42 -1.78
N GLY A 107 -5.12 0.49 -1.88
CA GLY A 107 -4.32 1.63 -1.46
C GLY A 107 -4.63 2.88 -2.28
N GLY A 108 -4.88 2.74 -3.58
CA GLY A 108 -5.39 3.83 -4.41
C GLY A 108 -6.73 4.37 -3.90
N ALA A 109 -7.67 3.50 -3.52
CA ALA A 109 -8.98 3.92 -3.04
C ALA A 109 -8.88 4.60 -1.66
N ILE A 110 -8.06 4.07 -0.76
CA ILE A 110 -7.81 4.65 0.57
C ILE A 110 -7.17 6.04 0.42
N THR A 111 -6.11 6.15 -0.39
CA THR A 111 -5.39 7.43 -0.59
C THR A 111 -6.27 8.47 -1.29
N ARG A 112 -7.18 8.06 -2.18
CA ARG A 112 -8.17 8.92 -2.84
C ARG A 112 -9.24 9.46 -1.89
N ILE A 113 -9.78 8.63 -1.00
CA ILE A 113 -10.70 9.10 0.05
C ILE A 113 -9.96 10.06 0.97
N ALA A 114 -8.75 9.69 1.41
CA ALA A 114 -7.98 10.48 2.35
C ALA A 114 -7.55 11.85 1.79
N SER A 115 -7.13 11.90 0.52
CA SER A 115 -6.72 13.15 -0.14
C SER A 115 -7.90 14.11 -0.25
N LEU A 116 -9.04 13.65 -0.77
CA LEU A 116 -10.24 14.48 -0.96
C LEU A 116 -10.85 14.94 0.36
N GLU A 117 -10.92 14.06 1.37
CA GLU A 117 -11.49 14.42 2.66
C GLU A 117 -10.59 15.40 3.44
N TYR A 118 -9.27 15.24 3.39
CA TYR A 118 -8.35 16.19 4.03
C TYR A 118 -8.33 17.56 3.30
N ALA A 119 -8.29 17.53 1.96
CA ALA A 119 -8.21 18.72 1.14
C ALA A 119 -9.50 19.55 1.12
N ARG A 120 -10.64 18.90 0.88
CA ARG A 120 -11.92 19.59 0.64
C ARG A 120 -12.96 19.35 1.75
N GLY A 121 -12.73 18.43 2.67
CA GLY A 121 -13.74 18.03 3.67
C GLY A 121 -14.94 17.29 3.07
N THR A 122 -14.86 16.90 1.80
CA THR A 122 -15.95 16.21 1.09
C THR A 122 -15.85 14.71 1.32
N LYS A 123 -16.97 14.09 1.70
CA LYS A 123 -17.04 12.64 1.87
C LYS A 123 -17.23 11.99 0.49
N VAL A 124 -16.24 11.23 0.06
CA VAL A 124 -16.29 10.47 -1.20
C VAL A 124 -17.01 9.14 -0.99
N GLY A 125 -17.76 8.68 -2.00
CA GLY A 125 -18.36 7.34 -2.00
C GLY A 125 -17.29 6.24 -2.04
N LEU A 126 -17.49 5.14 -1.31
CA LEU A 126 -16.55 4.01 -1.32
C LEU A 126 -16.42 3.46 -2.74
N MET A 127 -17.54 3.22 -3.42
CA MET A 127 -17.53 2.68 -4.77
C MET A 127 -16.86 3.63 -5.78
N ASP A 128 -17.02 4.94 -5.62
CA ASP A 128 -16.44 5.93 -6.53
C ASP A 128 -14.91 5.97 -6.38
N SER A 129 -14.39 5.85 -5.15
CA SER A 129 -12.95 5.75 -4.91
C SER A 129 -12.33 4.46 -5.48
N VAL A 130 -13.07 3.35 -5.44
CA VAL A 130 -12.64 2.08 -6.03
C VAL A 130 -12.67 2.15 -7.55
N LYS A 131 -13.75 2.69 -8.15
CA LYS A 131 -13.85 2.92 -9.60
C LYS A 131 -12.70 3.78 -10.11
N TYR A 132 -12.38 4.86 -9.40
CA TYR A 132 -11.26 5.73 -9.72
C TYR A 132 -9.93 4.95 -9.72
N SER A 133 -9.70 4.13 -8.70
CA SER A 133 -8.47 3.34 -8.55
C SER A 133 -8.34 2.24 -9.60
N ILE A 134 -9.46 1.63 -10.00
CA ILE A 134 -9.51 0.68 -11.12
C ILE A 134 -9.19 1.39 -12.44
N LYS A 135 -9.78 2.57 -12.69
CA LYS A 135 -9.52 3.37 -13.90
C LYS A 135 -8.06 3.79 -14.02
N LYS A 136 -7.42 4.15 -12.89
CA LYS A 136 -6.00 4.52 -12.81
C LYS A 136 -5.08 3.37 -12.36
N PHE A 137 -5.51 2.11 -12.48
CA PHE A 137 -4.79 0.94 -11.98
C PHE A 137 -3.32 0.91 -12.42
N TRP A 138 -3.07 1.16 -13.71
CA TRP A 138 -1.71 1.15 -14.27
C TRP A 138 -0.83 2.27 -13.72
N SER A 139 -1.40 3.42 -13.40
CA SER A 139 -0.64 4.51 -12.76
C SER A 139 -0.20 4.10 -11.36
N TYR A 140 -1.10 3.50 -10.56
CA TYR A 140 -0.76 3.01 -9.22
C TYR A 140 0.22 1.83 -9.24
N PHE A 141 0.06 0.90 -10.19
CA PHE A 141 0.93 -0.27 -10.32
C PHE A 141 2.34 0.11 -10.78
N TRP A 142 2.46 0.95 -11.80
CA TRP A 142 3.78 1.31 -12.34
C TRP A 142 4.50 2.37 -11.51
N GLY A 143 3.81 3.16 -10.68
CA GLY A 143 4.45 4.19 -9.84
C GLY A 143 5.61 3.62 -9.01
N PRO A 144 5.36 2.73 -8.05
CA PRO A 144 6.43 2.11 -7.25
C PRO A 144 7.37 1.19 -8.05
N MET A 145 6.93 0.68 -9.20
CA MET A 145 7.78 -0.15 -10.08
C MET A 145 8.77 0.67 -10.90
N ALA A 146 8.47 1.92 -11.23
CA ALA A 146 9.35 2.75 -12.05
C ALA A 146 10.76 2.90 -11.45
N PRO A 147 10.94 3.19 -10.14
CA PRO A 147 12.26 3.15 -9.50
C PRO A 147 12.94 1.78 -9.60
N LEU A 148 12.20 0.69 -9.42
CA LEU A 148 12.75 -0.67 -9.48
C LEU A 148 13.25 -1.00 -10.89
N ILE A 149 12.50 -0.62 -11.93
CA ILE A 149 12.91 -0.77 -13.32
C ILE A 149 14.18 0.04 -13.58
N GLY A 150 14.26 1.28 -13.08
CA GLY A 150 15.47 2.11 -13.18
C GLY A 150 16.68 1.44 -12.53
N VAL A 151 16.52 0.88 -11.33
CA VAL A 151 17.58 0.13 -10.65
C VAL A 151 17.99 -1.10 -11.46
N LEU A 152 17.03 -1.92 -11.90
CA LEU A 152 17.31 -3.12 -12.68
C LEU A 152 18.00 -2.81 -14.01
N PHE A 153 17.64 -1.69 -14.65
CA PHE A 153 18.29 -1.23 -15.86
C PHE A 153 19.78 -0.94 -15.64
N PHE A 154 20.15 -0.19 -14.60
CA PHE A 154 21.55 0.08 -14.30
C PHE A 154 22.30 -1.17 -13.81
N VAL A 155 21.64 -2.06 -13.06
CA VAL A 155 22.21 -3.37 -12.69
C VAL A 155 22.52 -4.19 -13.94
N LEU A 156 21.61 -4.22 -14.91
CA LEU A 156 21.82 -4.90 -16.18
C LEU A 156 23.00 -4.30 -16.95
N LEU A 157 23.13 -2.97 -17.03
CA LEU A 157 24.27 -2.33 -17.70
C LEU A 157 25.61 -2.70 -17.05
N ASN A 158 25.66 -2.72 -15.72
CA ASN A 158 26.84 -3.17 -14.99
C ASN A 158 27.14 -4.66 -15.22
N ALA A 159 26.12 -5.51 -15.23
CA ALA A 159 26.26 -6.93 -15.51
C ALA A 159 26.79 -7.18 -16.93
N LEU A 160 26.24 -6.47 -17.93
CA LEU A 160 26.71 -6.52 -19.32
C LEU A 160 28.17 -6.06 -19.45
N GLY A 161 28.55 -4.99 -18.75
CA GLY A 161 29.95 -4.55 -18.68
C GLY A 161 30.86 -5.61 -18.05
N GLY A 162 30.39 -6.28 -16.99
CA GLY A 162 31.12 -7.37 -16.34
C GLY A 162 31.28 -8.62 -17.21
N LEU A 163 30.30 -8.93 -18.06
CA LEU A 163 30.38 -10.08 -18.98
C LEU A 163 31.55 -9.98 -19.96
N ILE A 164 31.96 -8.76 -20.35
CA ILE A 164 33.14 -8.53 -21.20
C ILE A 164 34.41 -9.10 -20.53
N GLY A 165 34.49 -9.04 -19.20
CA GLY A 165 35.62 -9.56 -18.43
C GLY A 165 35.72 -11.09 -18.38
N GLN A 166 34.73 -11.82 -18.90
CA GLN A 166 34.83 -13.28 -19.05
C GLN A 166 35.72 -13.70 -20.23
N ILE A 167 35.95 -12.78 -21.18
CA ILE A 167 36.79 -13.06 -22.35
C ILE A 167 38.24 -12.73 -21.98
N LYS A 168 39.11 -13.73 -22.13
CA LYS A 168 40.55 -13.61 -21.87
C LYS A 168 41.13 -12.37 -22.57
N PHE A 169 41.93 -11.58 -21.85
CA PHE A 169 42.55 -10.32 -22.28
C PHE A 169 41.61 -9.10 -22.35
N LEU A 170 40.29 -9.27 -22.34
CA LEU A 170 39.36 -8.12 -22.30
C LEU A 170 39.09 -7.61 -20.88
N GLU A 171 39.67 -8.24 -19.85
CA GLU A 171 39.54 -7.79 -18.45
C GLU A 171 40.07 -6.36 -18.26
N VAL A 172 41.08 -5.96 -19.05
CA VAL A 172 41.67 -4.61 -19.04
C VAL A 172 40.64 -3.54 -19.42
N PHE A 173 39.72 -3.85 -20.34
CA PHE A 173 38.65 -2.90 -20.72
C PHE A 173 37.62 -2.72 -19.61
N VAL A 174 37.33 -3.77 -18.83
CA VAL A 174 36.47 -3.66 -17.65
C VAL A 174 37.13 -2.80 -16.58
N ALA A 175 38.43 -3.00 -16.33
CA ALA A 175 39.19 -2.17 -15.40
C ALA A 175 39.26 -0.70 -15.84
N LEU A 176 39.48 -0.44 -17.13
CA LEU A 176 39.52 0.91 -17.68
C LEU A 176 38.14 1.58 -17.68
N GLY A 177 37.07 0.82 -17.95
CA GLY A 177 35.68 1.28 -17.92
C GLY A 177 35.07 1.34 -16.51
N PHE A 178 35.81 0.94 -15.48
CA PHE A 178 35.31 0.88 -14.10
C PHE A 178 34.76 2.21 -13.55
N PRO A 179 35.30 3.40 -13.90
CA PRO A 179 34.66 4.67 -13.54
C PRO A 179 33.21 4.80 -14.02
N ILE A 180 32.86 4.23 -15.19
CA ILE A 180 31.48 4.22 -15.71
C ILE A 180 30.61 3.28 -14.87
N VAL A 181 31.13 2.11 -14.50
CA VAL A 181 30.45 1.16 -13.60
C VAL A 181 30.18 1.79 -12.23
N LEU A 182 31.10 2.61 -11.72
CA LEU A 182 30.89 3.37 -10.47
C LEU A 182 29.77 4.41 -10.61
N ILE A 183 29.66 5.10 -11.76
CA ILE A 183 28.56 6.03 -12.02
C ILE A 183 27.22 5.28 -12.03
N PHE A 184 27.12 4.16 -12.76
CA PHE A 184 25.90 3.36 -12.74
C PHE A 184 25.59 2.77 -11.36
N SER A 185 26.60 2.39 -10.59
CA SER A 185 26.43 1.95 -9.19
C SER A 185 25.93 3.07 -8.29
N PHE A 186 26.43 4.29 -8.47
CA PHE A 186 25.90 5.47 -7.80
C PHE A 186 24.43 5.71 -8.18
N LEU A 187 24.07 5.58 -9.46
CA LEU A 187 22.67 5.71 -9.90
C LEU A 187 21.76 4.62 -9.35
N ILE A 188 22.24 3.37 -9.23
CA ILE A 188 21.53 2.28 -8.55
C ILE A 188 21.21 2.68 -7.11
N LEU A 189 22.20 3.16 -6.36
CA LEU A 189 22.01 3.58 -4.97
C LEU A 189 21.11 4.80 -4.87
N PHE A 190 21.33 5.81 -5.70
CA PHE A 190 20.57 7.05 -5.71
C PHE A 190 19.10 6.80 -6.03
N VAL A 191 18.81 6.13 -7.16
CA VAL A 191 17.44 5.80 -7.58
C VAL A 191 16.80 4.82 -6.60
N GLY A 192 17.53 3.82 -6.12
CA GLY A 192 17.01 2.81 -5.21
C GLY A 192 16.64 3.37 -3.84
N ILE A 193 17.51 4.19 -3.23
CA ILE A 193 17.26 4.78 -1.91
C ILE A 193 16.13 5.80 -1.99
N ILE A 194 16.21 6.77 -2.91
CA ILE A 194 15.19 7.82 -3.03
C ILE A 194 13.86 7.22 -3.47
N GLY A 195 13.87 6.25 -4.38
CA GLY A 195 12.67 5.56 -4.81
C GLY A 195 12.00 4.78 -3.70
N SER A 196 12.80 4.12 -2.85
CA SER A 196 12.26 3.40 -1.69
C SER A 196 11.65 4.37 -0.67
N VAL A 197 12.36 5.45 -0.33
CA VAL A 197 11.89 6.46 0.62
C VAL A 197 10.68 7.23 0.10
N GLY A 198 10.68 7.59 -1.19
CA GLY A 198 9.62 8.34 -1.86
C GLY A 198 8.44 7.49 -2.34
N SER A 199 8.56 6.15 -2.35
CA SER A 199 7.49 5.24 -2.82
C SER A 199 6.14 5.53 -2.17
N GLY A 200 6.16 5.89 -0.89
CA GLY A 200 4.96 6.21 -0.14
C GLY A 200 4.22 7.47 -0.59
N LEU A 201 4.89 8.37 -1.31
CA LEU A 201 4.27 9.57 -1.88
C LEU A 201 3.59 9.30 -3.22
N MET A 202 3.92 8.23 -3.92
CA MET A 202 3.48 8.04 -5.31
C MET A 202 1.97 7.80 -5.41
N PHE A 203 1.40 7.03 -4.49
CA PHE A 203 -0.04 6.77 -4.43
C PHE A 203 -0.84 8.04 -4.14
N PRO A 204 -0.53 8.82 -3.09
CA PRO A 204 -1.22 10.07 -2.85
C PRO A 204 -1.01 11.09 -3.96
N THR A 205 0.12 11.11 -4.68
CA THR A 205 0.27 11.96 -5.89
C THR A 205 -0.78 11.63 -6.94
N ILE A 206 -0.94 10.35 -7.29
CA ILE A 206 -1.95 9.92 -8.28
C ILE A 206 -3.36 10.24 -7.77
N SER A 207 -3.61 10.02 -6.49
CA SER A 207 -4.90 10.30 -5.85
C SER A 207 -5.24 11.77 -5.69
N ALA A 208 -4.25 12.65 -5.54
CA ALA A 208 -4.46 14.07 -5.32
C ALA A 208 -4.43 14.85 -6.64
N ASP A 209 -3.53 14.51 -7.56
CA ASP A 209 -3.29 15.28 -8.77
C ASP A 209 -3.84 14.61 -10.03
N GLY A 210 -4.27 13.34 -9.94
CA GLY A 210 -4.70 12.58 -11.12
C GLY A 210 -3.55 12.23 -12.09
N SER A 211 -2.31 12.33 -11.61
CA SER A 211 -1.09 12.14 -12.38
C SER A 211 -0.90 10.69 -12.87
N ASP A 212 -0.02 10.52 -13.85
CA ASP A 212 0.41 9.19 -14.31
C ASP A 212 1.64 8.70 -13.53
N ALA A 213 2.01 7.42 -13.69
CA ALA A 213 3.06 6.76 -12.90
C ALA A 213 4.41 7.51 -12.90
N PHE A 214 4.84 8.00 -14.06
CA PHE A 214 6.11 8.71 -14.19
C PHE A 214 6.09 10.07 -13.49
N ASP A 215 4.99 10.83 -13.62
CA ASP A 215 4.82 12.11 -12.93
C ASP A 215 4.69 11.91 -11.41
N ALA A 216 3.99 10.85 -10.99
CA ALA A 216 3.90 10.49 -9.58
C ALA A 216 5.27 10.19 -8.96
N MET A 217 6.11 9.47 -9.71
CA MET A 217 7.48 9.14 -9.31
C MET A 217 8.38 10.39 -9.29
N SER A 218 8.34 11.22 -10.33
CA SER A 218 9.19 12.42 -10.41
C SER A 218 8.86 13.41 -9.28
N ARG A 219 7.59 13.65 -8.96
CA ARG A 219 7.16 14.50 -7.83
C ARG A 219 7.59 13.93 -6.49
N ALA A 220 7.41 12.62 -6.27
CA ALA A 220 7.88 11.97 -5.05
C ALA A 220 9.38 12.16 -4.83
N TYR A 221 10.19 12.05 -5.89
CA TYR A 221 11.64 12.30 -5.82
C TYR A 221 11.95 13.76 -5.51
N SER A 222 11.30 14.68 -6.24
CA SER A 222 11.47 16.12 -6.03
C SER A 222 11.14 16.52 -4.59
N TYR A 223 10.11 15.95 -3.99
CA TYR A 223 9.73 16.30 -2.62
C TYR A 223 10.74 15.79 -1.59
N VAL A 224 11.21 14.54 -1.74
CA VAL A 224 12.24 13.96 -0.87
C VAL A 224 13.55 14.75 -0.97
N LEU A 225 13.94 15.20 -2.17
CA LEU A 225 15.20 15.89 -2.43
C LEU A 225 15.17 17.39 -2.10
N SER A 226 14.07 18.08 -2.39
CA SER A 226 13.97 19.53 -2.19
C SER A 226 13.88 19.92 -0.72
N LYS A 227 13.19 19.12 0.10
CA LYS A 227 13.01 19.39 1.54
C LYS A 227 13.20 18.11 2.38
N PRO A 228 14.41 17.52 2.43
CA PRO A 228 14.66 16.24 3.09
C PRO A 228 14.38 16.28 4.59
N VAL A 229 14.73 17.39 5.27
CA VAL A 229 14.47 17.56 6.71
C VAL A 229 12.96 17.66 6.97
N GLY A 230 12.23 18.43 6.17
CA GLY A 230 10.77 18.55 6.28
C GLY A 230 10.08 17.20 6.06
N PHE A 231 10.49 16.49 4.99
CA PHE A 231 10.01 15.15 4.71
C PHE A 231 10.26 14.18 5.88
N ILE A 232 11.46 14.17 6.46
CA ILE A 232 11.80 13.32 7.61
C ILE A 232 10.96 13.70 8.84
N ILE A 233 10.72 14.99 9.10
CA ILE A 233 9.88 15.43 10.22
C ILE A 233 8.43 14.95 10.04
N TYR A 234 7.85 15.09 8.85
CA TYR A 234 6.50 14.60 8.58
C TYR A 234 6.42 13.06 8.60
N LEU A 235 7.45 12.37 8.12
CA LEU A 235 7.52 10.92 8.19
C LEU A 235 7.65 10.44 9.65
N ALA A 236 8.46 11.12 10.45
CA ALA A 236 8.64 10.82 11.87
C ALA A 236 7.35 11.09 12.66
N SER A 237 6.62 12.17 12.36
CA SER A 237 5.32 12.42 12.98
C SER A 237 4.29 11.35 12.57
N ALA A 238 4.25 10.97 11.28
CA ALA A 238 3.40 9.87 10.81
C ALA A 238 3.73 8.55 11.54
N ALA A 239 5.01 8.22 11.70
CA ALA A 239 5.44 7.03 12.42
C ALA A 239 5.04 7.07 13.90
N ALA A 240 5.18 8.21 14.57
CA ALA A 240 4.81 8.38 15.97
C ALA A 240 3.29 8.20 16.19
N TYR A 241 2.46 8.88 15.40
CA TYR A 241 1.00 8.72 15.48
C TYR A 241 0.56 7.31 15.08
N GLY A 242 1.24 6.69 14.12
CA GLY A 242 0.97 5.31 13.69
C GLY A 242 1.29 4.30 14.79
N ALA A 243 2.42 4.45 15.47
CA ALA A 243 2.79 3.60 16.60
C ALA A 243 1.77 3.70 17.73
N VAL A 244 1.32 4.93 18.07
CA VAL A 244 0.26 5.13 19.08
C VAL A 244 -1.07 4.52 18.63
N CYS A 245 -1.48 4.75 17.37
CA CYS A 245 -2.71 4.17 16.81
C CYS A 245 -2.69 2.64 16.88
N LEU A 246 -1.62 2.01 16.40
CA LEU A 246 -1.46 0.56 16.43
C LEU A 246 -1.43 0.02 17.85
N TYR A 247 -0.73 0.69 18.77
CA TYR A 247 -0.68 0.28 20.17
C TYR A 247 -2.07 0.30 20.81
N VAL A 248 -2.82 1.38 20.63
CA VAL A 248 -4.19 1.51 21.18
C VAL A 248 -5.11 0.44 20.60
N VAL A 249 -5.11 0.25 19.28
CA VAL A 249 -5.98 -0.72 18.61
C VAL A 249 -5.61 -2.16 18.97
N ALA A 250 -4.32 -2.50 18.93
CA ALA A 250 -3.84 -3.83 19.28
C ALA A 250 -4.19 -4.16 20.74
N THR A 251 -3.90 -3.25 21.67
CA THR A 251 -4.22 -3.43 23.10
C THR A 251 -5.72 -3.58 23.32
N THR A 252 -6.54 -2.77 22.64
CA THR A 252 -8.02 -2.87 22.76
C THR A 252 -8.52 -4.23 22.27
N VAL A 253 -7.99 -4.72 21.14
CA VAL A 253 -8.34 -6.03 20.60
C VAL A 253 -7.85 -7.17 21.49
N ASP A 254 -6.64 -7.07 22.05
CA ASP A 254 -6.10 -8.07 22.97
C ASP A 254 -6.88 -8.12 24.27
N LEU A 255 -7.31 -6.96 24.79
CA LEU A 255 -8.21 -6.88 25.93
C LEU A 255 -9.56 -7.52 25.62
N LEU A 256 -10.16 -7.22 24.45
CA LEU A 256 -11.42 -7.83 24.01
C LEU A 256 -11.32 -9.36 23.95
N VAL A 257 -10.24 -9.88 23.37
CA VAL A 257 -9.98 -11.32 23.28
C VAL A 257 -9.78 -11.91 24.67
N SER A 258 -8.94 -11.28 25.51
CA SER A 258 -8.64 -11.74 26.86
C SER A 258 -9.89 -11.78 27.73
N THR A 259 -10.70 -10.72 27.75
CA THR A 259 -11.95 -10.70 28.52
C THR A 259 -12.91 -11.77 28.03
N SER A 260 -13.03 -11.96 26.71
CA SER A 260 -13.88 -13.01 26.13
C SER A 260 -13.43 -14.41 26.55
N PHE A 261 -12.12 -14.66 26.54
CA PHE A 261 -11.54 -15.94 26.95
C PHE A 261 -11.77 -16.20 28.44
N VAL A 262 -11.60 -15.18 29.29
CA VAL A 262 -11.85 -15.30 30.73
C VAL A 262 -13.33 -15.56 31.01
N THR A 263 -14.25 -14.80 30.40
CA THR A 263 -15.69 -14.95 30.66
C THR A 263 -16.25 -16.27 30.15
N VAL A 264 -15.82 -16.73 28.97
CA VAL A 264 -16.22 -18.06 28.46
C VAL A 264 -15.55 -19.16 29.28
N GLY A 265 -14.32 -18.95 29.72
CA GLY A 265 -13.58 -19.86 30.60
C GLY A 265 -14.27 -20.07 31.95
N MET A 266 -14.87 -19.03 32.54
CA MET A 266 -15.66 -19.17 33.77
C MET A 266 -16.86 -20.12 33.60
N GLY A 267 -17.46 -20.17 32.40
CA GLY A 267 -18.59 -21.06 32.12
C GLY A 267 -18.18 -22.49 31.72
N MET A 268 -17.22 -22.63 30.80
CA MET A 268 -16.79 -23.93 30.27
C MET A 268 -15.74 -24.65 31.13
N GLY A 269 -15.09 -23.96 32.07
CA GLY A 269 -14.08 -24.52 32.96
C GLY A 269 -12.84 -25.05 32.22
N GLU A 270 -12.29 -26.17 32.71
CA GLU A 270 -11.04 -26.78 32.22
C GLU A 270 -11.06 -27.08 30.71
N LYS A 271 -12.23 -27.42 30.15
CA LYS A 271 -12.38 -27.68 28.71
C LYS A 271 -11.96 -26.46 27.89
N PHE A 272 -12.37 -25.26 28.29
CA PHE A 272 -11.98 -24.04 27.57
C PHE A 272 -10.53 -23.67 27.83
N GLN A 273 -10.01 -23.91 29.04
CA GLN A 273 -8.59 -23.70 29.33
C GLN A 273 -7.68 -24.57 28.45
N SER A 274 -8.04 -25.83 28.19
CA SER A 274 -7.29 -26.68 27.25
C SER A 274 -7.31 -26.13 25.81
N VAL A 275 -8.45 -25.59 25.37
CA VAL A 275 -8.59 -24.99 24.04
C VAL A 275 -7.79 -23.69 23.95
N ALA A 276 -7.90 -22.81 24.95
CA ALA A 276 -7.14 -21.57 25.03
C ALA A 276 -5.63 -21.83 25.07
N ALA A 277 -5.17 -22.85 25.83
CA ALA A 277 -3.77 -23.24 25.89
C ALA A 277 -3.25 -23.73 24.53
N ALA A 278 -4.04 -24.54 23.80
CA ALA A 278 -3.68 -24.97 22.45
C ALA A 278 -3.56 -23.79 21.47
N ILE A 279 -4.46 -22.81 21.55
CA ILE A 279 -4.43 -21.60 20.72
C ILE A 279 -3.22 -20.72 21.08
N CYS A 280 -2.98 -20.48 22.37
CA CYS A 280 -1.85 -19.69 22.85
C CYS A 280 -0.51 -20.33 22.45
N GLY A 281 -0.38 -21.65 22.55
CA GLY A 281 0.82 -22.37 22.14
C GLY A 281 1.10 -22.30 20.63
N LEU A 282 0.07 -22.08 19.82
CA LEU A 282 0.22 -21.84 18.38
C LEU A 282 0.63 -20.41 18.05
N ALA A 283 0.09 -19.42 18.79
CA ALA A 283 0.44 -18.01 18.60
C ALA A 283 1.84 -17.68 19.15
N HIS A 284 2.19 -18.24 20.32
CA HIS A 284 3.45 -18.04 21.02
C HIS A 284 4.08 -19.41 21.34
N PRO A 285 4.75 -20.05 20.36
CA PRO A 285 5.42 -21.32 20.61
C PRO A 285 6.56 -21.13 21.60
N THR A 286 6.65 -22.02 22.60
CA THR A 286 7.72 -22.02 23.62
C THR A 286 8.46 -23.35 23.63
N GLY A 287 9.71 -23.34 24.11
CA GLY A 287 10.53 -24.56 24.24
C GLY A 287 10.86 -25.19 22.88
N LEU A 288 10.82 -26.53 22.80
CA LEU A 288 11.13 -27.28 21.56
C LEU A 288 10.21 -26.92 20.39
N ALA A 289 8.99 -26.44 20.66
CA ALA A 289 8.03 -26.05 19.63
C ALA A 289 8.54 -24.95 18.70
N VAL A 290 9.43 -24.07 19.19
CA VAL A 290 10.02 -22.97 18.41
C VAL A 290 10.79 -23.47 17.20
N ASN A 291 11.37 -24.68 17.28
CA ASN A 291 12.20 -25.25 16.21
C ASN A 291 11.39 -26.04 15.17
N TYR A 292 10.08 -26.21 15.37
CA TYR A 292 9.23 -26.95 14.45
C TYR A 292 8.46 -26.02 13.52
N GLY A 293 8.23 -26.46 12.28
CA GLY A 293 7.32 -25.78 11.35
C GLY A 293 5.87 -25.77 11.86
N PHE A 294 5.08 -24.80 11.40
CA PHE A 294 3.73 -24.53 11.90
C PHE A 294 2.80 -25.76 11.90
N ILE A 295 2.87 -26.62 10.88
CA ILE A 295 2.02 -27.82 10.81
C ILE A 295 2.32 -28.79 11.97
N THR A 296 3.59 -28.96 12.31
CA THR A 296 4.01 -29.81 13.43
C THR A 296 3.63 -29.17 14.76
N GLN A 297 3.75 -27.85 14.89
CA GLN A 297 3.27 -27.11 16.07
C GLN A 297 1.76 -27.27 16.26
N ALA A 298 0.96 -27.12 15.19
CA ALA A 298 -0.48 -27.30 15.24
C ALA A 298 -0.88 -28.73 15.61
N LYS A 299 -0.19 -29.75 15.05
CA LYS A 299 -0.39 -31.15 15.43
C LYS A 299 -0.10 -31.40 16.91
N LEU A 300 0.98 -30.83 17.43
CA LEU A 300 1.33 -30.95 18.85
C LEU A 300 0.27 -30.27 19.73
N ALA A 301 -0.09 -29.03 19.41
CA ALA A 301 -1.06 -28.25 20.17
C ALA A 301 -2.44 -28.91 20.19
N PHE A 302 -2.98 -29.29 19.03
CA PHE A 302 -4.29 -29.95 18.97
C PHE A 302 -4.27 -31.40 19.43
N GLY A 303 -3.12 -32.08 19.39
CA GLY A 303 -2.95 -33.42 19.95
C GLY A 303 -3.16 -33.49 21.46
N THR A 304 -3.03 -32.36 22.17
CA THR A 304 -3.36 -32.27 23.61
C THR A 304 -4.86 -32.24 23.89
N LEU A 305 -5.69 -32.00 22.87
CA LEU A 305 -7.14 -31.93 23.03
C LEU A 305 -7.72 -33.35 22.98
N GLY A 306 -8.31 -33.79 24.09
CA GLY A 306 -8.82 -35.17 24.25
C GLY A 306 -10.09 -35.50 23.44
N SER A 307 -10.65 -34.56 22.65
CA SER A 307 -11.86 -34.81 21.87
C SER A 307 -11.88 -34.04 20.54
N VAL A 308 -12.42 -34.68 19.50
CA VAL A 308 -12.60 -34.09 18.16
C VAL A 308 -13.48 -32.83 18.20
N THR A 309 -14.46 -32.77 19.11
CA THR A 309 -15.31 -31.59 19.27
C THR A 309 -14.55 -30.38 19.82
N LEU A 310 -13.57 -30.61 20.70
CA LEU A 310 -12.69 -29.55 21.22
C LEU A 310 -11.71 -29.07 20.16
N VAL A 311 -11.19 -29.98 19.32
CA VAL A 311 -10.36 -29.62 18.16
C VAL A 311 -11.16 -28.75 17.20
N PHE A 312 -12.41 -29.13 16.88
CA PHE A 312 -13.27 -28.33 16.03
C PHE A 312 -13.54 -26.94 16.62
N ALA A 313 -13.85 -26.86 17.92
CA ALA A 313 -14.03 -25.59 18.61
C ALA A 313 -12.78 -24.71 18.55
N ALA A 314 -11.59 -25.28 18.75
CA ALA A 314 -10.32 -24.56 18.67
C ALA A 314 -10.08 -23.98 17.26
N ILE A 315 -10.35 -24.76 16.22
CA ILE A 315 -10.21 -24.32 14.82
C ILE A 315 -11.15 -23.14 14.52
N VAL A 316 -12.42 -23.24 14.95
CA VAL A 316 -13.41 -22.17 14.76
C VAL A 316 -13.01 -20.90 15.52
N LEU A 317 -12.51 -21.02 16.76
CA LEU A 317 -12.01 -19.88 17.53
C LEU A 317 -10.80 -19.23 16.87
N ILE A 318 -9.85 -20.01 16.36
CA ILE A 318 -8.69 -19.50 15.62
C ILE A 318 -9.13 -18.72 14.39
N PHE A 319 -10.14 -19.19 13.68
CA PHE A 319 -10.71 -18.47 12.53
C PHE A 319 -11.29 -17.11 12.95
N TYR A 320 -12.06 -17.04 14.04
CA TYR A 320 -12.57 -15.76 14.55
C TYR A 320 -11.45 -14.82 15.00
N LEU A 321 -10.45 -15.34 15.72
CA LEU A 321 -9.29 -14.55 16.13
C LEU A 321 -8.51 -14.00 14.93
N PHE A 322 -8.35 -14.81 13.89
CA PHE A 322 -7.70 -14.39 12.66
C PHE A 322 -8.45 -13.23 12.00
N LEU A 323 -9.78 -13.28 11.89
CA LEU A 323 -10.58 -12.17 11.36
C LEU A 323 -10.45 -10.90 12.21
N ILE A 324 -10.48 -11.03 13.53
CA ILE A 324 -10.31 -9.90 14.45
C ILE A 324 -8.90 -9.30 14.30
N LYS A 325 -7.87 -10.12 14.15
CA LYS A 325 -6.49 -9.65 13.94
C LYS A 325 -6.32 -8.99 12.57
N ILE A 326 -6.95 -9.49 11.51
CA ILE A 326 -7.01 -8.80 10.21
C ILE A 326 -7.60 -7.39 10.37
N ALA A 327 -8.61 -7.20 11.23
CA ALA A 327 -9.18 -5.87 11.46
C ALA A 327 -8.16 -4.87 12.04
N VAL A 328 -7.19 -5.32 12.85
CA VAL A 328 -6.09 -4.48 13.34
C VAL A 328 -5.20 -4.03 12.18
N TRP A 329 -4.84 -4.96 11.29
CA TRP A 329 -4.08 -4.65 10.07
C TRP A 329 -4.85 -3.76 9.09
N ALA A 330 -6.18 -3.86 9.06
CA ALA A 330 -7.04 -3.00 8.27
C ALA A 330 -6.98 -1.54 8.74
N VAL A 331 -6.99 -1.32 10.07
CA VAL A 331 -6.79 0.02 10.65
C VAL A 331 -5.37 0.53 10.36
N ALA A 332 -4.36 -0.35 10.39
CA ALA A 332 -2.99 -0.01 10.00
C ALA A 332 -2.92 0.51 8.56
N ALA A 333 -3.55 -0.21 7.62
CA ALA A 333 -3.60 0.17 6.21
C ALA A 333 -4.34 1.49 5.99
N SER A 334 -5.47 1.68 6.68
CA SER A 334 -6.24 2.92 6.68
C SER A 334 -5.41 4.10 7.19
N PHE A 335 -4.67 3.92 8.29
CA PHE A 335 -3.76 4.91 8.83
C PHE A 335 -2.65 5.26 7.84
N VAL A 336 -1.95 4.25 7.29
CA VAL A 336 -0.83 4.46 6.36
C VAL A 336 -1.30 5.26 5.15
N GLY A 337 -2.37 4.84 4.48
CA GLY A 337 -2.90 5.57 3.33
C GLY A 337 -3.31 7.01 3.68
N SER A 338 -3.90 7.22 4.87
CA SER A 338 -4.29 8.56 5.32
C SER A 338 -3.08 9.45 5.63
N ALA A 339 -2.09 8.92 6.34
CA ALA A 339 -0.88 9.63 6.70
C ALA A 339 -0.05 10.00 5.47
N GLN A 340 0.03 9.11 4.48
CA GLN A 340 0.74 9.36 3.23
C GLN A 340 0.05 10.47 2.42
N SER A 341 -1.29 10.49 2.36
CA SER A 341 -2.03 11.58 1.72
C SER A 341 -1.83 12.94 2.39
N VAL A 342 -1.84 13.00 3.72
CA VAL A 342 -1.52 14.24 4.47
C VAL A 342 -0.08 14.66 4.22
N LEU A 343 0.87 13.73 4.35
CA LEU A 343 2.29 14.00 4.15
C LEU A 343 2.56 14.54 2.74
N TYR A 344 1.96 13.92 1.72
CA TYR A 344 2.06 14.39 0.34
C TYR A 344 1.52 15.81 0.16
N LEU A 345 0.31 16.10 0.67
CA LEU A 345 -0.30 17.43 0.51
C LEU A 345 0.47 18.53 1.25
N LEU A 346 1.04 18.22 2.42
CA LEU A 346 1.94 19.14 3.14
C LEU A 346 3.25 19.37 2.36
N MET A 347 3.85 18.31 1.82
CA MET A 347 5.07 18.44 1.01
C MET A 347 4.82 19.20 -0.30
N ARG A 348 3.70 18.95 -0.97
CA ARG A 348 3.27 19.68 -2.19
C ARG A 348 3.10 21.17 -1.90
N LYS A 349 2.46 21.52 -0.78
CA LYS A 349 2.36 22.92 -0.35
C LYS A 349 3.74 23.52 -0.08
N ASP A 350 4.58 22.81 0.66
CA ASP A 350 5.89 23.32 1.09
C ASP A 350 6.88 23.47 -0.06
N VAL A 351 6.82 22.61 -1.07
CA VAL A 351 7.77 22.59 -2.20
C VAL A 351 7.24 23.36 -3.40
N ASP A 352 5.99 23.13 -3.79
CA ASP A 352 5.39 23.70 -5.01
C ASP A 352 4.57 24.97 -4.73
N GLY A 353 4.29 25.29 -3.46
CA GLY A 353 3.45 26.42 -3.09
C GLY A 353 1.96 26.22 -3.42
N THR A 354 1.55 25.00 -3.79
CA THR A 354 0.16 24.73 -4.16
C THR A 354 -0.73 24.59 -2.92
N GLU A 355 -1.94 25.15 -2.98
CA GLU A 355 -2.89 25.07 -1.87
C GLU A 355 -3.37 23.62 -1.65
N VAL A 356 -3.53 23.24 -0.39
CA VAL A 356 -3.97 21.89 0.01
C VAL A 356 -5.36 21.55 -0.56
N ALA A 357 -6.21 22.56 -0.79
CA ALA A 357 -7.56 22.38 -1.34
C ALA A 357 -7.58 22.06 -2.85
N ASP A 358 -6.49 22.34 -3.56
CA ASP A 358 -6.37 22.16 -5.01
C ASP A 358 -6.07 20.69 -5.35
N VAL A 359 -7.10 19.86 -5.22
CA VAL A 359 -7.07 18.43 -5.50
C VAL A 359 -7.93 18.14 -6.73
N TYR A 360 -7.42 17.29 -7.62
CA TYR A 360 -8.10 16.83 -8.81
C TYR A 360 -9.45 16.17 -8.47
N THR A 361 -10.53 16.66 -9.06
CA THR A 361 -11.85 16.03 -9.00
C THR A 361 -12.27 15.65 -10.42
N GLU A 362 -12.75 14.43 -10.61
CA GLU A 362 -13.43 14.09 -11.86
C GLU A 362 -14.74 14.88 -11.84
N GLU A 363 -14.81 15.98 -12.60
CA GLU A 363 -16.08 16.64 -12.86
C GLU A 363 -16.97 15.60 -13.54
N THR A 364 -18.09 15.24 -12.89
CA THR A 364 -19.07 14.38 -13.53
C THR A 364 -19.55 15.16 -14.75
N GLU A 365 -19.44 14.60 -15.95
CA GLU A 365 -19.82 15.20 -17.26
C GLU A 365 -21.31 15.63 -17.36
N THR A 366 -22.04 15.71 -16.25
CA THR A 366 -23.45 16.10 -16.17
C THR A 366 -23.69 17.60 -15.92
N GLU A 367 -22.68 18.39 -15.54
CA GLU A 367 -22.86 19.84 -15.32
C GLU A 367 -22.61 20.73 -16.56
N PHE A 368 -22.08 20.18 -17.66
CA PHE A 368 -21.88 20.93 -18.92
C PHE A 368 -23.09 20.94 -19.85
N MET A 369 -24.26 20.49 -19.39
CA MET A 369 -25.52 20.60 -20.14
C MET A 369 -26.46 21.58 -19.44
N VAL A 370 -26.01 22.82 -19.22
CA VAL A 370 -26.94 23.92 -18.98
C VAL A 370 -27.52 24.30 -20.33
N PRO A 371 -28.83 24.13 -20.60
CA PRO A 371 -29.42 24.68 -21.81
C PRO A 371 -29.33 26.20 -21.69
N SER A 372 -28.61 26.82 -22.63
CA SER A 372 -28.63 28.27 -22.80
C SER A 372 -30.10 28.72 -22.90
N PRO A 373 -30.55 29.71 -22.10
CA PRO A 373 -31.90 30.20 -22.23
C PRO A 373 -32.02 30.83 -23.62
N ALA A 374 -32.90 30.26 -24.45
CA ALA A 374 -33.23 30.77 -25.76
C ALA A 374 -33.63 32.25 -25.62
N GLY A 375 -32.78 33.13 -26.13
CA GLY A 375 -33.06 34.55 -26.28
C GLY A 375 -34.19 34.73 -27.28
N GLU A 376 -35.26 35.31 -26.80
CA GLU A 376 -36.38 35.80 -27.59
C GLU A 376 -35.95 37.07 -28.34
N SER A 377 -36.34 37.15 -29.61
CA SER A 377 -36.44 38.36 -30.46
C SER A 377 -35.16 38.92 -31.10
N ALA A 378 -35.05 38.76 -32.42
CA ALA A 378 -35.15 39.89 -33.37
C ALA A 378 -34.96 39.38 -34.81
N THR A 379 -36.05 39.46 -35.57
CA THR A 379 -36.09 39.51 -37.03
C THR A 379 -35.04 40.47 -37.61
N GLU A 380 -34.23 40.01 -38.55
CA GLU A 380 -33.73 40.90 -39.60
C GLU A 380 -33.54 40.16 -40.93
N SER A 381 -33.82 40.93 -41.96
CA SER A 381 -34.24 40.56 -43.30
C SER A 381 -33.10 40.13 -44.22
N THR A 382 -33.46 39.23 -45.11
CA THR A 382 -32.79 38.86 -46.35
C THR A 382 -32.28 40.06 -47.16
N SER A 383 -31.05 39.97 -47.70
CA SER A 383 -30.72 40.56 -49.01
C SER A 383 -29.68 39.71 -49.76
N PRO A 384 -29.86 39.45 -51.06
CA PRO A 384 -28.96 38.66 -51.90
C PRO A 384 -28.01 39.51 -52.77
N GLY A 385 -26.95 38.88 -53.27
CA GLY A 385 -26.54 38.90 -54.68
C GLY A 385 -25.88 40.17 -55.27
N GLU A 386 -24.59 40.02 -55.58
CA GLU A 386 -23.89 40.37 -56.84
C GLU A 386 -23.92 41.80 -57.43
N GLU A 387 -22.70 42.36 -57.48
CA GLU A 387 -22.00 42.98 -58.62
C GLU A 387 -22.56 44.17 -59.43
N GLN A 388 -21.63 45.14 -59.60
CA GLN A 388 -21.37 46.05 -60.72
C GLN A 388 -21.76 47.54 -60.65
N GLU A 389 -20.70 48.33 -60.90
CA GLU A 389 -20.59 49.64 -61.57
C GLU A 389 -20.92 50.97 -60.84
N GLU A 390 -19.84 51.73 -60.60
CA GLU A 390 -19.73 53.21 -60.60
C GLU A 390 -20.25 53.84 -61.93
N PRO A 391 -20.40 55.18 -62.10
CA PRO A 391 -20.22 56.29 -61.15
C PRO A 391 -21.30 57.40 -61.23
N ALA A 392 -21.12 58.40 -60.34
CA ALA A 392 -21.43 59.84 -60.50
C ALA A 392 -22.88 60.31 -60.71
N ALA A 393 -23.37 61.15 -59.78
CA ALA A 393 -23.52 62.59 -60.02
C ALA A 393 -24.22 63.28 -58.84
N GLU A 394 -23.74 64.49 -58.56
CA GLU A 394 -24.29 65.50 -57.67
C GLU A 394 -25.75 65.87 -58.03
N SER A 395 -26.57 66.07 -57.00
CA SER A 395 -27.23 67.35 -56.69
C SER A 395 -28.02 67.24 -55.39
#